data_AF-A0A0F5QDJ0-F1
#
_entry.id   AF-A0A0F5QDJ0-F1
#
_cell.length_a   1.000
_cell.length_b   1.000
_cell.length_c   1.000
_cell.angle_alpha   90.00
_cell.angle_beta   90.00
_cell.angle_gamma   90.00
#
_symmetry.space_group_name_H-M   'P 1'
#
loop_
_entity.id
_entity.type
_entity.pdbx_description
1 polymer ?
#
loop_
_entity_poly.entity_id
_entity_poly.type
_entity_poly.pdbx_seq_one_letter_code
_entity_poly.pdbx_strand_id
1 'polypeptide(L)' 'MVEDVEAEARRRLKALKVNEWRTREFISGQPMPEEIRHLALQIEFAAAALVRLSPIPDDYDDDLYWPRVWDR' A
#
# COMPACT_ATOMS: atom_id res chain seq x y z
N MET A 1 14.66 8.51 2.96
CA MET A 1 13.98 9.74 3.45
C MET A 1 12.46 9.50 3.48
N VAL A 2 11.67 10.41 4.07
CA VAL A 2 10.18 10.30 4.10
C VAL A 2 9.60 10.11 2.71
N GLU A 3 10.11 10.85 1.72
CA GLU A 3 9.69 10.77 0.31
C GLU A 3 9.91 9.38 -0.30
N ASP A 4 10.96 8.67 0.13
CA ASP A 4 11.27 7.32 -0.37
C ASP A 4 10.27 6.28 0.16
N VAL A 5 9.87 6.40 1.43
CA VAL A 5 8.81 5.57 2.03
C VAL A 5 7.47 5.82 1.33
N GLU A 6 7.13 7.07 1.06
CA GLU A 6 5.92 7.45 0.32
C GLU A 6 5.95 6.98 -1.14
N ALA A 7 7.12 7.02 -1.79
CA ALA A 7 7.30 6.49 -3.14
C ALA A 7 7.08 4.98 -3.17
N GLU A 8 7.58 4.26 -2.17
CA GLU A 8 7.42 2.81 -2.10
C GLU A 8 5.99 2.39 -1.76
N ALA A 9 5.31 3.11 -0.86
CA ALA A 9 3.88 2.92 -0.62
C ALA A 9 3.07 3.09 -1.92
N ARG A 10 3.36 4.13 -2.71
CA ARG A 10 2.75 4.36 -4.03
C ARG A 10 3.06 3.22 -5.00
N ARG A 11 4.30 2.69 -5.01
CA ARG A 11 4.68 1.55 -5.85
C ARG A 11 3.83 0.32 -5.54
N ARG A 12 3.68 -0.01 -4.25
CA ARG A 12 2.88 -1.16 -3.78
C ARG A 12 1.39 -0.99 -4.08
N LEU A 13 0.80 0.19 -3.82
CA LEU A 13 -0.58 0.49 -4.20
C LEU A 13 -0.84 0.38 -5.71
N LYS A 14 0.15 0.81 -6.53
CA LYS A 14 0.09 0.65 -7.99
C LYS A 14 0.11 -0.83 -8.41
N ALA A 15 0.91 -1.67 -7.75
CA ALA A 15 0.94 -3.11 -8.02
C ALA A 15 -0.43 -3.79 -7.74
N LEU A 16 -1.17 -3.29 -6.74
CA LEU A 16 -2.54 -3.74 -6.44
C LEU A 16 -3.62 -3.18 -7.37
N LYS A 17 -3.25 -2.32 -8.32
CA LYS A 17 -4.18 -1.69 -9.26
C LYS A 17 -5.32 -0.92 -8.59
N VAL A 18 -5.02 -0.28 -7.44
CA VAL A 18 -6.02 0.41 -6.61
C VAL A 18 -6.76 1.48 -7.42
N ASN A 19 -6.07 2.19 -8.30
CA ASN A 19 -6.70 3.19 -9.16
C ASN A 19 -7.64 2.55 -10.19
N GLU A 20 -7.25 1.45 -10.84
CA GLU A 20 -8.15 0.76 -11.77
C GLU A 20 -9.39 0.20 -11.04
N TRP A 21 -9.23 -0.31 -9.82
CA TRP A 21 -10.36 -0.75 -9.01
C TRP A 21 -11.30 0.39 -8.64
N ARG A 22 -10.77 1.55 -8.21
CA ARG A 22 -11.57 2.76 -7.94
C ARG A 22 -12.31 3.23 -9.19
N THR A 23 -11.66 3.22 -10.35
CA THR A 23 -12.31 3.56 -11.63
C THR A 23 -13.43 2.59 -11.98
N ARG A 24 -13.22 1.27 -11.82
CA ARG A 24 -14.25 0.27 -12.07
C ARG A 24 -15.45 0.43 -11.13
N GLU A 25 -15.21 0.67 -9.85
CA GLU A 25 -16.26 0.91 -8.87
C GLU A 25 -17.08 2.16 -9.23
N PHE A 26 -16.41 3.26 -9.59
CA PHE A 26 -17.08 4.48 -10.05
C PHE A 26 -17.96 4.27 -11.29
N ILE A 27 -17.49 3.51 -12.28
CA ILE A 27 -18.22 3.29 -13.54
C ILE A 27 -19.34 2.27 -13.37
N SER A 28 -19.09 1.16 -12.67
CA SER A 28 -19.98 0.00 -12.63
C SER A 28 -20.86 -0.08 -11.38
N GLY A 29 -20.55 0.71 -10.35
CA GLY A 29 -21.16 0.61 -9.02
C GLY A 29 -20.80 -0.68 -8.26
N GLN A 30 -19.97 -1.56 -8.84
CA GLN A 30 -19.52 -2.77 -8.16
C GLN A 30 -18.36 -2.44 -7.23
N PRO A 31 -18.44 -2.77 -5.93
CA PRO A 31 -17.43 -2.39 -4.98
C PRO A 31 -16.08 -3.04 -5.30
N MET A 32 -15.00 -2.35 -4.95
CA MET A 32 -13.66 -2.97 -4.93
C MET A 32 -13.67 -4.22 -4.02
N PRO A 33 -13.01 -5.32 -4.43
CA PRO A 33 -12.85 -6.48 -3.57
C PRO A 33 -12.29 -6.09 -2.21
N GLU A 34 -12.88 -6.64 -1.15
CA GLU A 34 -12.58 -6.25 0.22
C GLU A 34 -11.12 -6.51 0.58
N GLU A 35 -10.54 -7.60 0.08
CA GLU A 35 -9.13 -7.93 0.29
C GLU A 35 -8.19 -6.88 -0.30
N ILE A 36 -8.51 -6.35 -1.49
CA ILE A 36 -7.71 -5.28 -2.12
C ILE A 36 -7.84 -3.98 -1.33
N ARG A 37 -9.06 -3.64 -0.88
CA ARG A 37 -9.32 -2.46 -0.06
C ARG A 37 -8.56 -2.53 1.27
N HIS A 38 -8.60 -3.68 1.95
CA HIS A 38 -7.89 -3.89 3.20
C HIS A 38 -6.37 -3.84 3.02
N LEU A 39 -5.85 -4.45 1.96
CA LEU A 39 -4.41 -4.43 1.70
C LEU A 39 -3.91 -3.01 1.38
N ALA A 40 -4.67 -2.23 0.62
CA ALA A 40 -4.38 -0.82 0.40
C ALA A 40 -4.31 -0.02 1.71
N LEU A 41 -5.30 -0.20 2.60
CA LEU A 41 -5.32 0.45 3.91
C LEU A 41 -4.11 0.06 4.77
N GLN A 42 -3.72 -1.22 4.75
CA GLN A 42 -2.54 -1.69 5.47
C GLN A 42 -1.23 -1.08 4.92
N ILE A 43 -1.11 -0.91 3.60
CA ILE A 43 0.06 -0.24 2.99
C ILE A 43 0.14 1.22 3.44
N GLU A 44 -0.98 1.95 3.40
CA GLU A 44 -1.04 3.34 3.85
C GLU A 44 -0.68 3.46 5.35
N PHE A 45 -1.17 2.53 6.17
CA PHE A 45 -0.83 2.49 7.59
C PHE A 45 0.65 2.18 7.85
N ALA A 46 1.22 1.21 7.15
CA ALA A 46 2.64 0.86 7.24
C ALA A 46 3.53 2.04 6.88
N ALA A 47 3.23 2.73 5.78
CA ALA A 47 3.95 3.94 5.38
C ALA A 47 3.89 5.03 6.46
N ALA A 48 2.70 5.29 7.00
CA ALA A 48 2.50 6.26 8.07
C ALA A 48 3.23 5.89 9.38
N ALA A 49 3.43 4.60 9.65
CA ALA A 49 4.21 4.14 10.79
C ALA A 49 5.72 4.30 10.55
N LEU A 50 6.20 3.87 9.38
CA LEU A 50 7.61 3.94 8.97
C LEU A 50 8.16 5.37 9.00
N VAL A 51 7.41 6.35 8.47
CA VAL A 51 7.85 7.76 8.47
C VAL A 51 7.98 8.37 9.86
N ARG A 52 7.43 7.74 10.91
CA ARG A 52 7.55 8.18 12.31
C ARG A 52 8.76 7.57 13.02
N LEU A 53 9.43 6.60 12.41
CA LEU A 53 10.66 6.02 12.98
C LEU A 53 11.81 7.02 12.84
N SER A 54 12.64 7.10 13.89
CA SER A 54 13.82 7.98 13.93
C SER A 54 15.04 7.18 14.40
N PRO A 55 15.95 6.79 13.49
CA PRO A 55 15.90 7.03 12.04
C PRO A 55 14.88 6.15 11.32
N ILE A 56 14.47 6.55 10.11
CA ILE A 56 13.80 5.63 9.17
C ILE A 56 14.78 4.49 8.85
N PRO A 57 14.36 3.21 8.86
CA PRO A 57 15.24 2.10 8.51
C PRO A 57 15.79 2.24 7.08
N ASP A 58 17.05 1.87 6.87
CA ASP A 58 17.67 1.90 5.53
C ASP A 58 17.07 0.83 4.60
N ASP A 59 16.51 -0.23 5.18
CA ASP A 59 15.82 -1.36 4.54
C ASP A 59 14.28 -1.21 4.60
N TYR A 60 13.77 0.03 4.63
CA TYR A 60 12.34 0.32 4.71
C TYR A 60 11.49 -0.35 3.61
N ASP A 61 12.11 -0.78 2.51
CA ASP A 61 11.44 -1.45 1.39
C ASP A 61 11.32 -2.97 1.57
N ASP A 62 11.88 -3.56 2.63
CA ASP A 62 11.74 -4.97 2.98
C ASP A 62 10.28 -5.31 3.35
N ASP A 63 9.78 -6.43 2.80
CA ASP A 63 8.42 -6.94 3.04
C ASP A 63 8.14 -7.26 4.53
N LEU A 64 9.14 -7.26 5.41
CA LEU A 64 8.92 -7.27 6.87
C LEU A 64 8.03 -6.11 7.34
N TYR A 65 8.17 -4.92 6.73
CA TYR A 65 7.44 -3.71 7.13
C TYR A 65 6.08 -3.55 6.45
N TRP A 66 5.84 -4.29 5.36
CA TRP A 66 4.67 -4.13 4.52
C TRP A 66 3.73 -5.34 4.65
N PRO A 67 2.43 -5.16 4.40
CA PRO A 67 1.52 -6.29 4.43
C PRO A 67 1.83 -7.25 3.28
N ARG A 68 1.90 -8.55 3.59
CA ARG A 68 2.16 -9.59 2.61
C ARG A 68 0.98 -9.73 1.66
N VAL A 69 1.24 -9.62 0.36
CA VAL A 69 0.29 -10.04 -0.67
C VAL A 69 0.36 -11.56 -0.69
N TRP A 70 -0.67 -12.25 -0.16
CA TRP A 70 -0.68 -13.70 0.08
C TRP A 70 0.22 -14.54 -0.84
N ASP A 71 1.19 -15.25 -0.26
CA ASP A 71 1.66 -16.54 -0.78
C ASP A 71 0.44 -17.47 -0.79
N ARG A 72 0.11 -17.99 -1.97
CA ARG A 72 -0.98 -18.94 -2.17
C ARG A 72 -0.42 -20.34 -2.33
#